data_AF-A0A8J3PL66-F1
#
_entry.id   AF-A0A8J3PL66-F1
#
_cell.length_a   1.000
_cell.length_b   1.000
_cell.length_c   1.000
_cell.angle_alpha   90.00
_cell.angle_beta   90.00
_cell.angle_gamma   90.00
#
_symmetry.space_group_name_H-M   'P 1'
#
loop_
_entity.id
_entity.type
_entity.pdbx_description
1 polymer ?
#
loop_
_entity_poly.entity_id
_entity_poly.type
_entity_poly.pdbx_seq_one_letter_code
_entity_poly.pdbx_strand_id
1 'polypeptide(L)'
;MSEEENIRIHDPASGATQKEYDASDLESVLRVREWRNWDEVIQWLRTEGDNHRRLTPGEVRNMVADMERARQRGVQFKPDAQYLWRELKQTVPG
;
A
#
# COMPACT_ATOMS: atom_id res chain seq x y z
N MET A 1 20.92 -43.05 22.78
CA MET A 1 19.83 -42.23 23.33
C MET A 1 20.22 -40.81 22.97
N SER A 2 19.65 -40.30 21.89
CA SER A 2 20.06 -39.04 21.29
C SER A 2 19.10 -37.96 21.75
N GLU A 3 19.69 -36.95 22.36
CA GLU A 3 19.11 -35.68 22.76
C GLU A 3 18.54 -34.91 21.55
N GLU A 4 17.57 -34.06 21.89
CA GLU A 4 17.12 -32.90 21.12
C GLU A 4 16.27 -33.20 19.88
N GLU A 5 15.03 -33.60 20.17
CA GLU A 5 13.87 -33.36 19.33
C GLU A 5 13.79 -31.84 19.06
N ASN A 6 14.36 -31.43 17.93
CA ASN A 6 14.36 -30.08 17.40
C ASN A 6 12.91 -29.69 17.09
N ILE A 7 12.25 -29.12 18.10
CA ILE A 7 11.00 -28.39 17.97
C ILE A 7 11.28 -27.30 16.94
N ARG A 8 10.90 -27.56 15.68
CA ARG A 8 10.77 -26.53 14.67
C ARG A 8 9.69 -25.60 15.18
N ILE A 9 10.12 -24.60 15.93
CA ILE A 9 9.35 -23.41 16.22
C ILE A 9 8.98 -22.88 14.83
N HIS A 10 7.78 -23.20 14.38
CA HIS A 10 7.14 -22.43 13.32
C HIS A 10 6.92 -21.06 13.96
N ASP A 11 7.96 -20.23 13.91
CA ASP A 11 7.90 -18.83 14.21
C ASP A 11 6.89 -18.22 13.23
N PRO A 12 5.68 -17.80 13.65
CA PRO A 12 4.80 -17.06 12.76
C PRO A 12 5.31 -15.62 12.54
N ALA A 13 6.48 -15.26 13.10
CA ALA A 13 7.09 -13.94 13.01
C ALA A 13 8.09 -13.79 11.85
N SER A 14 8.33 -14.83 11.05
CA SER A 14 9.26 -14.77 9.92
C SER A 14 8.50 -14.78 8.58
N GLY A 15 8.35 -13.59 7.98
CA GLY A 15 8.20 -13.49 6.53
C GLY A 15 6.77 -13.41 5.98
N ALA A 16 5.82 -12.80 6.68
CA ALA A 16 4.76 -12.11 5.94
C ALA A 16 5.42 -10.90 5.27
N THR A 17 6.02 -11.10 4.09
CA THR A 17 6.32 -10.01 3.17
C THR A 17 5.01 -9.26 2.98
N GLN A 18 4.83 -8.16 3.73
CA GLN A 18 3.72 -7.26 3.48
C GLN A 18 3.92 -6.81 2.03
N LYS A 19 3.13 -7.39 1.13
CA LYS A 19 3.25 -7.09 -0.30
C LYS A 19 3.11 -5.58 -0.42
N GLU A 20 4.15 -4.94 -0.92
CA GLU A 20 4.06 -3.53 -1.24
C GLU A 20 3.17 -3.41 -2.47
N TYR A 21 2.32 -2.39 -2.47
CA TYR A 21 1.57 -2.04 -3.65
C TYR A 21 2.57 -1.54 -4.71
N ASP A 22 2.24 -1.73 -5.98
CA ASP A 22 3.02 -1.25 -7.11
C ASP A 22 2.28 -0.23 -7.98
N ALA A 23 2.93 0.26 -9.05
CA ALA A 23 2.32 1.24 -9.95
C ALA A 23 1.04 0.71 -10.63
N SER A 24 0.93 -0.61 -10.82
CA SER A 24 -0.25 -1.25 -11.43
C SER A 24 -1.44 -1.27 -10.47
N ASP A 25 -1.17 -1.35 -9.17
CA ASP A 25 -2.18 -1.25 -8.12
C ASP A 25 -2.75 0.16 -8.05
N LEU A 26 -1.88 1.19 -8.11
CA LEU A 26 -2.31 2.57 -8.23
C LEU A 26 -3.13 2.81 -9.49
N GLU A 27 -2.70 2.26 -10.63
CA GLU A 27 -3.45 2.35 -11.88
C GLU A 27 -4.86 1.75 -11.72
N SER A 28 -4.96 0.58 -11.07
CA SER A 28 -6.24 -0.08 -10.83
C SER A 28 -7.18 0.79 -9.98
N VAL A 29 -6.66 1.43 -8.94
CA VAL A 29 -7.42 2.40 -8.10
C VAL A 29 -7.85 3.61 -8.91
N LEU A 30 -6.95 4.19 -9.71
CA LEU A 30 -7.26 5.35 -10.55
C LEU A 30 -8.31 5.05 -11.64
N ARG A 31 -8.46 3.78 -12.05
CA ARG A 31 -9.47 3.35 -13.02
C ARG A 31 -10.86 3.11 -12.44
N VAL A 32 -11.01 3.04 -11.11
CA VAL A 32 -12.32 2.80 -10.46
C VAL A 32 -13.28 3.96 -10.76
N ARG A 33 -12.80 5.20 -10.67
CA ARG A 33 -13.54 6.42 -10.99
C ARG A 33 -12.57 7.60 -11.15
N GLU A 34 -13.09 8.73 -11.62
CA GLU A 34 -12.33 9.98 -11.64
C GLU A 34 -12.19 10.56 -10.23
N TRP A 35 -10.94 10.72 -9.79
CA TRP A 35 -10.58 11.30 -8.50
C TRP A 35 -10.17 12.77 -8.69
N ARG A 36 -10.63 13.67 -7.82
CA ARG A 36 -10.28 15.10 -7.92
C ARG A 36 -9.13 15.50 -7.02
N ASN A 37 -8.92 14.77 -5.92
CA ASN A 37 -7.92 15.09 -4.91
C ASN A 37 -7.56 13.86 -4.06
N TRP A 38 -6.55 14.04 -3.20
CA TRP A 38 -6.09 13.03 -2.24
C TRP A 38 -7.18 12.56 -1.28
N ASP A 39 -7.99 13.46 -0.75
CA ASP A 39 -9.02 13.12 0.25
C ASP A 39 -10.06 12.14 -0.31
N GLU A 40 -10.50 12.33 -1.56
CA GLU A 40 -11.47 11.43 -2.19
C GLU A 40 -10.94 10.00 -2.36
N VAL A 41 -9.69 9.84 -2.81
CA VAL A 41 -9.09 8.52 -3.01
C VAL A 41 -8.74 7.84 -1.69
N ILE A 42 -8.22 8.59 -0.71
CA ILE A 42 -7.90 8.07 0.63
C ILE A 42 -9.18 7.62 1.33
N GLN A 43 -10.24 8.42 1.30
CA GLN A 43 -11.51 8.07 1.92
C GLN A 43 -12.10 6.80 1.30
N TRP A 44 -12.04 6.67 -0.03
CA TRP A 44 -12.50 5.46 -0.70
C TRP A 44 -11.63 4.25 -0.34
N LEU A 45 -10.30 4.37 -0.35
CA LEU A 45 -9.41 3.26 0.05
C LEU A 45 -9.69 2.79 1.48
N ARG A 46 -10.00 3.70 2.40
CA ARG A 46 -10.35 3.36 3.80
C ARG A 46 -11.70 2.66 3.94
N THR A 47 -12.64 2.93 3.04
CA THR A 47 -14.01 2.40 3.12
C THR A 47 -14.17 1.12 2.32
N GLU A 48 -13.63 1.11 1.10
CA GLU A 48 -13.87 0.09 0.08
C GLU A 48 -12.58 -0.58 -0.42
N GLY A 49 -11.40 -0.08 -0.05
CA GLY A 49 -10.12 -0.59 -0.55
C GLY A 49 -9.87 -2.05 -0.20
N ASP A 50 -10.29 -2.50 0.98
CA ASP A 50 -10.18 -3.90 1.41
C ASP A 50 -11.07 -4.85 0.59
N ASN A 51 -12.14 -4.32 -0.04
CA ASN A 51 -13.01 -5.08 -0.95
C ASN A 51 -12.48 -5.09 -2.39
N HIS A 52 -11.43 -4.31 -2.69
CA HIS A 52 -10.87 -4.22 -4.02
C HIS A 52 -10.09 -5.48 -4.36
N ARG A 53 -10.57 -6.27 -5.33
CA ARG A 53 -10.04 -7.60 -5.69
C ARG A 53 -8.55 -7.69 -6.01
N ARG A 54 -7.90 -6.57 -6.33
CA ARG A 54 -6.45 -6.53 -6.65
C ARG A 54 -5.56 -6.12 -5.48
N LEU A 55 -6.13 -5.58 -4.40
CA LEU A 55 -5.37 -5.10 -3.26
C LEU A 55 -5.56 -6.03 -2.08
N THR A 56 -4.46 -6.30 -1.38
CA THR A 56 -4.48 -6.86 -0.04
C THR A 56 -4.71 -5.74 0.99
N PRO A 57 -5.22 -6.05 2.19
CA PRO A 57 -5.37 -5.04 3.25
C PRO A 57 -4.03 -4.36 3.63
N GLY A 58 -2.90 -5.05 3.46
CA GLY A 58 -1.57 -4.46 3.67
C GLY A 58 -1.23 -3.41 2.61
N GLU A 59 -1.49 -3.71 1.34
CA GLU A 59 -1.31 -2.78 0.22
C GLU A 59 -2.18 -1.53 0.38
N VAL A 60 -3.45 -1.70 0.78
CA VAL A 60 -4.36 -0.58 1.06
C VAL A 60 -3.80 0.32 2.16
N ARG A 61 -3.38 -0.27 3.28
CA ARG A 61 -2.80 0.50 4.42
C ARG A 61 -1.56 1.27 4.00
N ASN A 62 -0.64 0.62 3.29
CA ASN A 62 0.60 1.24 2.82
C ASN A 62 0.31 2.37 1.83
N MET A 63 -0.61 2.15 0.89
CA MET A 63 -1.01 3.15 -0.09
C MET A 63 -1.66 4.37 0.59
N VAL A 64 -2.59 4.16 1.52
CA VAL A 64 -3.20 5.25 2.30
C VAL A 64 -2.14 6.05 3.05
N ALA A 65 -1.20 5.39 3.75
CA ALA A 65 -0.15 6.04 4.50
C ALA A 65 0.80 6.87 3.61
N ASP A 66 1.14 6.38 2.41
CA ASP A 66 1.94 7.14 1.45
C ASP A 66 1.17 8.34 0.88
N MET A 67 -0.11 8.16 0.54
CA MET A 67 -0.95 9.25 0.03
C MET A 67 -1.18 10.35 1.06
N GLU A 68 -1.37 10.00 2.33
CA GLU A 68 -1.46 10.96 3.43
C GLU A 68 -0.17 11.76 3.61
N ARG A 69 0.99 11.09 3.52
CA ARG A 69 2.30 11.76 3.57
C ARG A 69 2.50 12.69 2.38
N ALA A 70 2.15 12.28 1.17
CA ALA A 70 2.22 13.13 -0.03
C ALA A 70 1.33 14.37 0.12
N ARG A 71 0.11 14.21 0.62
CA ARG A 71 -0.81 15.31 0.94
C ARG A 71 -0.23 16.27 1.98
N GLN A 72 0.31 15.76 3.08
CA GLN A 72 0.93 16.59 4.14
C GLN A 72 2.14 17.38 3.64
N ARG A 73 2.89 16.83 2.67
CA ARG A 73 4.01 17.50 2.00
C ARG A 73 3.57 18.56 0.97
N GLY A 74 2.27 18.68 0.69
CA GLY A 74 1.75 19.59 -0.33
C GLY A 74 2.00 19.12 -1.77
N VAL A 75 2.25 17.81 -1.98
CA VAL A 75 2.37 17.26 -3.33
C VAL A 75 1.03 17.42 -4.05
N GLN A 76 1.08 18.00 -5.25
CA GLN A 76 -0.11 18.18 -6.07
C GLN A 76 -0.70 16.82 -6.47
N PHE A 77 -2.01 16.65 -6.25
CA PHE A 77 -2.70 15.48 -6.78
C PHE A 77 -2.82 15.58 -8.30
N LYS A 78 -2.32 14.56 -9.00
CA LYS A 78 -2.51 14.37 -10.44
C LYS A 78 -2.89 12.91 -10.68
N PRO A 79 -4.02 12.60 -11.33
CA PRO A 79 -4.49 11.23 -11.54
C PRO A 79 -3.68 10.51 -12.64
N ASP A 80 -2.37 10.41 -12.45
CA ASP A 80 -1.41 9.74 -13.32
C ASP A 80 -0.63 8.72 -12.49
N ALA A 81 -0.82 7.42 -12.76
CA ALA A 81 -0.32 6.35 -11.92
C ALA A 81 1.21 6.38 -11.78
N GLN A 82 1.94 6.67 -12.86
CA GLN A 82 3.41 6.70 -12.85
C GLN A 82 3.97 7.92 -12.10
N TYR A 83 3.32 9.08 -12.25
CA TYR A 83 3.64 10.28 -11.49
C TYR A 83 3.38 10.03 -10.01
N LEU A 84 2.16 9.59 -9.63
CA LEU A 84 1.83 9.31 -8.24
C LEU A 84 2.77 8.26 -7.64
N TRP A 85 3.03 7.15 -8.34
CA TRP A 85 3.96 6.12 -7.88
C TRP A 85 5.34 6.70 -7.52
N ARG A 86 5.90 7.55 -8.39
CA ARG A 86 7.21 8.18 -8.13
C ARG A 86 7.14 9.11 -6.92
N GLU A 87 6.15 9.99 -6.85
CA GLU A 87 6.01 10.94 -5.74
C GLU A 87 5.78 10.23 -4.40
N LEU A 88 5.00 9.14 -4.42
CA LEU A 88 4.69 8.32 -3.26
C LEU A 88 5.91 7.51 -2.81
N LYS A 89 6.71 6.94 -3.73
CA LYS A 89 7.92 6.17 -3.37
C LYS A 89 9.16 6.99 -3.09
N GLN A 90 9.19 8.27 -3.48
CA GLN A 90 10.20 9.22 -3.01
C GLN A 90 10.06 9.59 -1.52
N THR A 91 9.11 8.98 -0.79
CA THR A 91 8.88 9.23 0.65
C THR A 91 9.75 8.39 1.59
N VAL A 92 10.75 7.66 1.09
CA VAL A 92 11.72 6.94 1.94
C VAL A 92 13.02 7.75 2.07
N PRO A 93 13.22 8.53 3.14
CA PRO A 93 14.57 8.75 3.63
C PRO A 93 15.03 7.44 4.31
N GLY A 94 15.87 6.70 3.61
CA GLY A 94 16.79 5.75 4.25
C GLY A 94 18.01 6.51 4.75
#